data_AF-A0AAW6YIH0-F1
#
_entry.id   AF-A0AAW6YIH0-F1
#
_cell.length_a   1.000
_cell.length_b   1.000
_cell.length_c   1.000
_cell.angle_alpha   90.00
_cell.angle_beta   90.00
_cell.angle_gamma   90.00
#
_symmetry.space_group_name_H-M   'P 1'
#
loop_
_entity.id
_entity.type
_entity.pdbx_description
1 polymer ?
#
loop_
_entity_poly.entity_id
_entity_poly.type
_entity_poly.pdbx_seq_one_letter_code
_entity_poly.pdbx_strand_id
1 'polypeptide(L)'
;VLGEIDVPSHFTGYEEDVTETKINAIVYQDEISQEAPANSKAYFIAEKTPFYGERGGQVGDSGKLYNLDGELLGYIRDTKHAPN
;
A
#
# COMPACT_ATOMS: atom_id res chain seq x y z
N VAL A 1 1.82 -14.11 7.78
CA VAL A 1 0.67 -13.71 6.94
C VAL A 1 1.08 -12.87 5.74
N LEU A 2 1.80 -11.74 5.87
CA LEU A 2 2.31 -11.00 4.70
C LEU A 2 3.16 -11.86 3.73
N GLY A 3 3.83 -12.89 4.26
CA GLY A 3 4.63 -13.89 3.53
C GLY A 3 3.88 -14.76 2.51
N GLU A 4 2.56 -14.84 2.62
CA GLU A 4 1.74 -15.81 1.88
C GLU A 4 0.77 -15.13 0.90
N ILE A 5 0.84 -13.79 0.79
CA ILE A 5 -0.07 -13.02 -0.04
C ILE A 5 0.53 -12.84 -1.43
N ASP A 6 0.03 -13.62 -2.38
CA ASP A 6 0.33 -13.50 -3.81
C ASP A 6 -0.76 -12.68 -4.51
N VAL A 7 -0.69 -11.35 -4.35
CA VAL A 7 -1.61 -10.40 -4.99
C VAL A 7 -0.78 -9.46 -5.86
N PRO A 8 -1.04 -9.37 -7.17
CA PRO A 8 -0.23 -8.56 -8.06
C PRO A 8 -0.39 -7.06 -7.76
N SER A 9 0.73 -6.35 -7.88
CA SER A 9 0.83 -4.89 -7.78
C SER A 9 1.79 -4.38 -8.85
N HIS A 10 1.39 -3.39 -9.64
CA HIS A 10 2.22 -2.79 -10.68
C HIS A 10 2.89 -1.50 -10.18
N PHE A 11 4.22 -1.45 -10.26
CA PHE A 11 4.97 -0.26 -9.90
C PHE A 11 5.01 0.75 -11.05
N THR A 12 4.66 2.00 -10.75
CA THR A 12 4.57 3.13 -11.72
C THR A 12 5.48 4.30 -11.37
N GLY A 13 6.19 4.23 -10.24
CA GLY A 13 6.96 5.35 -9.65
C GLY A 13 8.19 5.83 -10.43
N TYR A 14 8.44 5.26 -11.61
CA TYR A 14 9.43 5.82 -12.55
C TYR A 14 8.86 6.97 -13.40
N GLU A 15 7.53 7.03 -13.54
CA GLU A 15 6.83 7.98 -14.41
C GLU A 15 5.81 8.82 -13.64
N GLU A 16 5.26 8.29 -12.55
CA GLU A 16 4.16 8.90 -11.80
C GLU A 16 4.52 9.07 -10.32
N ASP A 17 4.23 10.24 -9.73
CA ASP A 17 4.29 10.47 -8.28
C ASP A 17 2.93 10.24 -7.59
N VAL A 18 1.85 10.18 -8.37
CA VAL A 18 0.46 10.03 -7.92
C VAL A 18 -0.28 9.13 -8.90
N THR A 19 -0.98 8.13 -8.38
CA THR A 19 -1.74 7.16 -9.19
C THR A 19 -3.10 6.89 -8.56
N GLU A 20 -4.14 6.88 -9.38
CA GLU A 20 -5.45 6.37 -8.99
C GLU A 20 -5.46 4.84 -9.12
N THR A 21 -5.91 4.15 -8.07
CA THR A 21 -5.73 2.70 -7.96
C THR A 21 -6.85 2.05 -7.16
N LYS A 22 -6.93 0.73 -7.23
CA LYS A 22 -7.81 -0.08 -6.39
C LYS A 22 -7.01 -0.75 -5.27
N ILE A 23 -7.65 -0.92 -4.13
CA ILE A 23 -7.12 -1.75 -3.05
C ILE A 23 -7.56 -3.18 -3.31
N ASN A 24 -6.60 -4.06 -3.59
CA ASN A 24 -6.84 -5.48 -3.86
C ASN A 24 -6.96 -6.30 -2.57
N ALA A 25 -6.27 -5.89 -1.50
CA ALA A 25 -6.33 -6.55 -0.19
C ALA A 25 -6.02 -5.57 0.93
N ILE A 26 -6.61 -5.81 2.11
CA ILE A 26 -6.26 -5.15 3.37
C ILE A 26 -5.82 -6.23 4.35
N VAL A 27 -4.76 -5.95 5.10
CA VAL A 27 -4.26 -6.80 6.18
C VAL A 27 -4.29 -6.00 7.48
N TYR A 28 -5.08 -6.48 8.44
CA TYR A 28 -5.25 -5.88 9.75
C TYR A 28 -5.03 -6.93 10.82
N GLN A 29 -4.22 -6.62 11.84
CA GLN A 29 -3.84 -7.56 12.90
C GLN A 29 -3.33 -8.92 12.39
N ASP A 30 -2.48 -8.87 11.36
CA ASP A 30 -1.93 -10.06 10.70
C ASP A 30 -2.98 -10.97 10.05
N GLU A 31 -4.18 -10.48 9.72
CA GLU A 31 -5.21 -11.23 9.01
C GLU A 31 -5.74 -10.45 7.80
N ILE A 32 -6.18 -11.15 6.75
CA ILE A 32 -6.86 -10.52 5.60
C ILE A 32 -8.22 -10.02 6.08
N SER A 33 -8.48 -8.74 5.84
CA SER A 33 -9.71 -8.06 6.22
C SER A 33 -10.31 -7.33 5.03
N GLN A 34 -11.61 -7.03 5.11
CA GLN A 34 -12.29 -6.14 4.16
C GLN A 34 -12.17 -4.67 4.55
N GLU A 35 -11.82 -4.39 5.81
CA GLU A 35 -11.74 -3.04 6.36
C GLU A 35 -10.66 -2.92 7.43
N ALA A 36 -10.22 -1.69 7.67
CA ALA A 36 -9.36 -1.34 8.78
C ALA A 36 -10.04 -0.23 9.61
N PRO A 37 -10.14 -0.35 10.94
CA PRO A 37 -10.71 0.69 11.77
C PRO A 37 -9.97 2.02 11.64
N ALA A 38 -10.71 3.12 11.75
CA ALA A 38 -10.10 4.45 11.81
C ALA A 38 -9.07 4.54 12.95
N ASN A 39 -8.00 5.32 12.73
CA ASN A 39 -6.89 5.49 13.68
C ASN A 39 -6.10 4.21 14.00
N SER A 40 -6.22 3.16 13.18
CA SER A 40 -5.43 1.94 13.30
C SER A 40 -4.30 1.88 12.26
N LYS A 41 -3.35 0.96 12.47
CA LYS A 41 -2.34 0.61 11.47
C LYS A 41 -2.78 -0.66 10.75
N ALA A 42 -2.73 -0.63 9.43
CA ALA A 42 -2.99 -1.76 8.56
C ALA A 42 -2.04 -1.70 7.37
N TYR A 43 -1.85 -2.84 6.71
CA TYR A 43 -1.25 -2.89 5.38
C TYR A 43 -2.37 -3.00 4.35
N PHE A 44 -2.10 -2.53 3.14
CA PHE A 44 -2.95 -2.79 1.99
C PHE A 44 -2.09 -3.07 0.77
N ILE A 45 -2.66 -3.75 -0.21
CA ILE A 45 -2.02 -4.00 -1.51
C ILE A 45 -2.81 -3.24 -2.55
N ALA A 46 -2.16 -2.29 -3.22
CA ALA A 46 -2.74 -1.57 -4.34
C ALA A 46 -2.53 -2.34 -5.66
N GLU A 47 -3.46 -2.23 -6.59
CA GLU A 47 -3.31 -2.80 -7.94
C GLU A 47 -2.14 -2.16 -8.69
N LYS A 48 -1.98 -0.85 -8.50
CA LYS A 48 -0.87 -0.02 -9.01
C LYS A 48 -0.41 0.93 -7.93
N THR A 49 0.90 1.20 -7.86
CA THR A 49 1.47 2.11 -6.87
C THR A 49 2.68 2.87 -7.42
N PRO A 50 2.79 4.19 -7.15
CA PRO A 50 4.01 4.94 -7.40
C PRO A 50 5.03 4.77 -6.26
N PHE A 51 4.61 4.22 -5.11
CA PHE A 51 5.46 4.07 -3.93
C PHE A 51 6.47 2.94 -4.12
N TYR A 52 7.75 3.27 -4.00
CA TYR A 52 8.83 2.31 -4.04
C TYR A 52 8.87 1.50 -2.74
N GLY A 53 8.75 0.18 -2.88
CA GLY A 53 8.93 -0.75 -1.77
C GLY A 53 10.41 -0.90 -1.42
N GLU A 54 10.73 -0.90 -0.13
CA GLU A 54 12.10 -1.10 0.37
C GLU A 54 12.80 -2.28 -0.34
N ARG A 55 13.97 -2.00 -0.94
CA ARG A 55 14.84 -2.99 -1.58
C ARG A 55 16.30 -2.57 -1.47
N GLY A 56 17.18 -3.53 -1.14
CA GLY A 56 18.64 -3.31 -1.14
C GLY A 56 19.14 -2.34 -0.05
N GLY A 57 18.42 -2.21 1.05
CA GLY A 57 18.76 -1.30 2.17
C GLY A 57 18.26 0.14 2.00
N GLN A 58 17.47 0.43 0.96
CA GLN A 58 16.79 1.71 0.81
C GLN A 58 15.51 1.75 1.64
N VAL A 59 15.27 2.88 2.31
CA VAL A 59 14.00 3.12 3.02
C VAL A 59 12.88 3.28 1.98
N GLY A 60 11.77 2.58 2.16
CA GLY A 60 10.61 2.66 1.27
C GLY A 60 9.92 4.02 1.32
N ASP A 61 9.12 4.31 0.30
CA ASP A 61 8.45 5.60 0.19
C ASP A 61 7.33 5.77 1.23
N SER A 62 7.05 7.04 1.53
CA SER A 62 5.97 7.48 2.42
C SER A 62 5.13 8.55 1.74
N GLY A 63 3.87 8.67 2.13
CA GLY A 63 2.94 9.59 1.48
C GLY A 63 1.56 9.60 2.09
N LYS A 64 0.56 9.85 1.24
CA LYS A 64 -0.83 10.07 1.65
C LYS A 64 -1.76 9.27 0.74
N LEU A 65 -2.86 8.79 1.34
CA LEU A 65 -3.92 8.09 0.64
C LEU A 65 -5.18 8.94 0.68
N TYR A 66 -5.77 9.17 -0.48
CA TYR A 66 -7.02 9.91 -0.65
C TYR A 66 -8.07 9.03 -1.33
N ASN A 67 -9.35 9.31 -1.08
CA ASN A 67 -10.42 8.78 -1.94
C ASN A 67 -10.56 9.64 -3.20
N LEU A 68 -11.46 9.23 -4.11
CA LEU A 68 -11.71 9.94 -5.36
C LEU A 68 -12.35 11.32 -5.18
N ASP A 69 -13.00 11.54 -4.04
CA ASP A 69 -13.58 12.83 -3.65
C ASP A 69 -12.52 13.79 -3.06
N GLY A 70 -11.26 13.34 -2.94
CA GLY A 70 -10.14 14.12 -2.41
C GLY A 70 -10.04 14.16 -0.88
N GLU A 71 -10.83 13.35 -0.19
CA GLU A 71 -10.76 13.22 1.26
C GLU A 71 -9.56 12.38 1.68
N LEU A 72 -8.79 12.86 2.66
CA LEU A 72 -7.64 12.14 3.19
C LEU A 72 -8.11 10.93 4.02
N LEU A 73 -7.80 9.72 3.55
CA LEU A 73 -8.11 8.48 4.25
C LEU A 73 -7.01 8.08 5.24
N GLY A 74 -5.76 8.41 4.94
CA GLY A 74 -4.64 8.03 5.79
C GLY A 74 -3.27 8.44 5.28
N TYR A 75 -2.25 8.06 6.05
CA TYR A 75 -0.85 8.30 5.73
C TYR A 75 -0.13 6.98 5.48
N ILE A 76 0.56 6.91 4.35
CA ILE A 76 1.48 5.82 4.04
C ILE A 76 2.78 6.12 4.79
N ARG A 77 3.11 5.27 5.76
CA ARG A 77 4.29 5.46 6.62
C ARG A 77 5.49 4.64 6.18
N ASP A 78 5.24 3.57 5.45
CA ASP A 78 6.23 2.60 5.02
C ASP A 78 5.65 1.83 3.82
N THR A 79 6.52 1.49 2.88
CA THR A 79 6.17 0.71 1.69
C THR A 79 7.16 -0.44 1.58
N LYS A 80 6.64 -1.66 1.50
CA LYS A 80 7.45 -2.89 1.47
C LYS A 80 7.24 -3.63 0.17
N HIS A 81 8.31 -4.23 -0.34
CA HIS A 81 8.16 -5.27 -1.34
C HIS A 81 7.53 -6.49 -0.65
N ALA A 82 6.34 -6.89 -1.09
CA ALA A 82 5.76 -8.15 -0.63
C ALA A 82 6.75 -9.29 -0.99
N PRO A 83 6.93 -10.30 -0.14
CA PRO A 83 7.84 -11.39 -0.42
C PRO A 83 7.20 -12.30 -1.48
N ASN A 84 7.29 -11.89 -2.75
CA ASN A 84 7.33 -12.67 -3.99
C ASN A 84 7.30 -11.71 -5.18
#